data_AF-A0A9X0CGF1-F1
#
_entry.id   AF-A0A9X0CGF1-F1
#
_cell.length_a   1.000
_cell.length_b   1.000
_cell.length_c   1.000
_cell.angle_alpha   90.00
_cell.angle_beta   90.00
_cell.angle_gamma   90.00
#
_symmetry.space_group_name_H-M   'P 1'
#
loop_
_entity.id
_entity.type
_entity.pdbx_description
1 polymer ?
#
loop_
_entity_poly.entity_id
_entity_poly.type
_entity_poly.pdbx_seq_one_letter_code
_entity_poly.pdbx_strand_id
1 'polypeptide(L)'
;MEEATKLIALDHNHNASRKQAKVQSGEREGELRFRIAWSKVTKRYDAEPVLEKKNHSYLREMVGDSIKHTEGDKSVVAARKPTDVRHIMAPLQRPPRQDIIKERILLSRFKTKKDSI
;
A
#
# COMPACT_ATOMS: atom_id res chain seq x y z
N MET A 1 22.25 -12.34 -3.26
CA MET A 1 21.50 -11.20 -2.68
C MET A 1 21.14 -10.14 -3.73
N GLU A 2 21.97 -9.94 -4.76
CA GLU A 2 21.79 -8.87 -5.75
C GLU A 2 20.52 -9.00 -6.62
N GLU A 3 20.19 -10.20 -7.10
CA GLU A 3 19.00 -10.42 -7.95
C GLU A 3 17.68 -10.12 -7.21
N ALA A 4 17.60 -10.45 -5.93
CA ALA A 4 16.45 -10.12 -5.10
C ALA A 4 16.28 -8.59 -4.95
N THR A 5 17.38 -7.87 -4.78
CA THR A 5 17.38 -6.40 -4.70
C THR A 5 16.96 -5.76 -6.02
N LYS A 6 17.43 -6.29 -7.16
CA LYS A 6 17.03 -5.82 -8.50
C LYS A 6 15.53 -5.99 -8.73
N LEU A 7 14.96 -7.14 -8.36
CA LEU A 7 13.52 -7.39 -8.45
C LEU A 7 12.70 -6.44 -7.57
N ILE A 8 13.17 -6.17 -6.34
CA ILE A 8 12.53 -5.20 -5.44
C ILE A 8 12.54 -3.80 -6.04
N ALA A 9 13.67 -3.38 -6.63
CA ALA A 9 13.78 -2.08 -7.29
C ALA A 9 12.83 -1.97 -8.51
N LEU A 10 12.74 -3.04 -9.30
CA LEU A 10 11.85 -3.08 -10.47
C LEU A 10 10.37 -3.05 -10.06
N ASP A 11 9.98 -3.80 -9.03
CA ASP A 11 8.62 -3.73 -8.45
C ASP A 11 8.32 -2.33 -7.93
N HIS A 12 9.26 -1.70 -7.23
CA HIS A 12 9.11 -0.34 -6.71
C HIS A 12 8.90 0.67 -7.84
N ASN A 13 9.76 0.65 -8.86
CA ASN A 13 9.71 1.59 -9.99
C ASN A 13 8.41 1.46 -10.78
N HIS A 14 7.98 0.23 -11.09
CA HIS A 14 6.74 -0.01 -11.83
C HIS A 14 5.50 0.45 -11.05
N ASN A 15 5.58 0.44 -9.71
CA ASN A 15 4.47 0.76 -8.82
C ASN A 15 4.61 2.12 -8.11
N ALA A 16 5.59 2.94 -8.49
CA ALA A 16 5.91 4.22 -7.83
C ALA A 16 4.83 5.29 -8.07
N SER A 17 4.21 5.29 -9.25
CA SER A 17 3.22 6.28 -9.68
C SER A 17 1.77 5.87 -9.36
N ARG A 18 1.57 4.87 -8.49
CA ARG A 18 0.23 4.40 -8.12
C ARG A 18 -0.55 5.50 -7.42
N LYS A 19 -1.77 5.72 -7.91
CA LYS A 19 -2.70 6.68 -7.32
C LYS A 19 -3.34 6.07 -6.07
N GLN A 20 -3.90 6.94 -5.25
CA GLN A 20 -4.68 6.50 -4.10
C GLN A 20 -5.98 5.84 -4.58
N ALA A 21 -6.30 4.68 -4.00
CA ALA A 21 -7.49 3.94 -4.33
C ALA A 21 -8.75 4.72 -3.94
N LYS A 22 -9.78 4.65 -4.79
CA LYS A 22 -11.11 5.15 -4.48
C LYS A 22 -11.97 4.06 -3.84
N VAL A 23 -12.95 4.46 -3.05
CA VAL A 23 -13.99 3.55 -2.55
C VAL A 23 -14.85 3.10 -3.72
N GLN A 24 -14.92 1.78 -3.95
CA GLN A 24 -15.60 1.17 -5.10
C GLN A 24 -17.10 0.88 -4.86
N SER A 25 -17.57 0.92 -3.61
CA SER A 25 -18.96 0.61 -3.28
C SER A 25 -19.35 1.14 -1.89
N GLY A 26 -20.58 1.65 -1.75
CA GLY A 26 -21.18 2.15 -0.51
C GLY A 26 -21.55 3.65 -0.55
N GLU A 27 -22.03 4.20 0.56
CA GLU A 27 -22.47 5.62 0.68
C GLU A 27 -21.39 6.67 0.35
N ARG A 28 -20.12 6.26 0.25
CA ARG A 28 -18.96 7.13 0.00
C ARG A 28 -18.21 6.77 -1.28
N GLU A 29 -18.93 6.21 -2.24
CA GLU A 29 -18.40 5.83 -3.54
C GLU A 29 -17.70 7.02 -4.22
N GLY A 30 -16.46 6.80 -4.67
CA GLY A 30 -15.64 7.84 -5.30
C GLY A 30 -14.70 8.61 -4.36
N GLU A 31 -14.88 8.53 -3.03
CA GLU A 31 -13.95 9.15 -2.07
C GLU A 31 -12.59 8.42 -2.04
N LEU A 32 -11.53 9.18 -1.72
CA LEU A 32 -10.19 8.65 -1.51
C LEU A 32 -10.15 7.73 -0.28
N ARG A 33 -9.59 6.53 -0.45
CA ARG A 33 -9.58 5.50 0.59
C ARG A 33 -8.42 5.73 1.55
N PHE A 34 -8.75 5.93 2.83
CA PHE A 34 -7.78 6.02 3.93
C PHE A 34 -7.96 4.85 4.90
N ARG A 35 -6.84 4.30 5.38
CA ARG A 35 -6.76 3.37 6.49
C ARG A 35 -6.47 4.16 7.75
N ILE A 36 -7.37 4.13 8.73
CA ILE A 36 -7.16 4.77 10.02
C ILE A 36 -6.51 3.77 10.96
N ALA A 37 -5.37 4.14 11.54
CA ALA A 37 -4.65 3.32 12.51
C ALA A 37 -4.22 4.16 13.71
N TRP A 38 -4.09 3.52 14.87
CA TRP A 38 -3.51 4.15 16.05
C TRP A 38 -1.99 4.02 16.01
N SER A 39 -1.28 5.15 16.06
CA SER A 39 0.17 5.17 16.18
C SER A 39 0.57 5.16 17.66
N LYS A 40 1.30 4.12 18.08
CA LYS A 40 1.86 4.06 19.45
C LYS A 40 2.92 5.14 19.69
N VAL A 41 3.66 5.52 18.66
CA VAL A 41 4.77 6.49 18.75
C VAL A 41 4.24 7.89 18.97
N THR A 42 3.26 8.31 18.16
CA THR A 42 2.70 9.67 18.24
C THR A 42 1.50 9.76 19.19
N LYS A 43 1.01 8.61 19.70
CA LYS A 43 -0.20 8.49 20.54
C LYS A 43 -1.40 9.22 19.92
N ARG A 44 -1.56 9.09 18.60
CA ARG A 44 -2.64 9.70 17.82
C ARG A 44 -3.18 8.70 16.79
N TYR A 45 -4.41 8.93 16.35
CA TYR A 45 -4.93 8.28 15.15
C TYR A 45 -4.32 8.95 13.92
N ASP A 46 -3.84 8.14 12.99
CA ASP A 46 -3.31 8.60 11.70
C ASP A 46 -4.13 7.99 10.57
N ALA A 47 -4.22 8.71 9.45
CA ALA A 47 -4.89 8.28 8.24
C ALA A 47 -3.84 7.99 7.15
N GLU A 48 -3.57 6.72 6.91
CA GLU A 48 -2.68 6.30 5.84
C GLU A 48 -3.45 6.17 4.51
N PRO A 49 -3.00 6.80 3.42
CA PRO A 49 -3.63 6.64 2.12
C PRO A 49 -3.48 5.20 1.63
N VAL A 50 -4.58 4.58 1.20
CA VAL A 50 -4.56 3.24 0.61
C VAL A 50 -4.32 3.40 -0.87
N LEU A 51 -3.19 2.89 -1.37
CA LEU A 51 -2.86 2.93 -2.79
C LEU A 51 -3.65 1.86 -3.57
N GLU A 52 -3.78 2.07 -4.88
CA GLU A 52 -4.31 1.07 -5.81
C GLU A 52 -3.49 -0.24 -5.77
N LYS A 53 -4.15 -1.34 -6.17
CA LYS A 53 -3.51 -2.66 -6.25
C LYS A 53 -2.26 -2.57 -7.11
N LYS A 54 -1.19 -3.26 -6.70
CA LYS A 54 0.04 -3.35 -7.50
C LYS A 54 -0.27 -3.97 -8.85
N ASN A 55 0.36 -3.44 -9.90
CA ASN A 55 0.36 -4.07 -11.20
C ASN A 55 1.64 -4.91 -11.35
N HIS A 56 1.45 -6.19 -11.65
CA HIS A 56 2.51 -7.17 -11.82
C HIS A 56 2.62 -7.67 -13.27
N SER A 57 2.10 -6.90 -14.24
CA SER A 57 2.14 -7.24 -15.67
C SER A 57 3.56 -7.60 -16.16
N TYR A 58 4.57 -6.86 -15.68
CA TYR A 58 5.98 -7.10 -16.02
C TYR A 58 6.50 -8.49 -15.60
N LEU A 59 5.90 -9.13 -14.59
CA LEU A 59 6.31 -10.48 -14.18
C LEU A 59 5.96 -11.52 -15.23
N ARG A 60 4.91 -11.30 -16.04
CA ARG A 60 4.49 -12.26 -17.06
C ARG A 60 5.57 -12.48 -18.11
N GLU A 61 6.17 -11.38 -18.58
CA GLU A 61 7.25 -11.42 -19.57
C GLU A 61 8.49 -12.08 -18.98
N MET A 62 8.88 -11.69 -17.77
CA MET A 62 10.04 -12.24 -17.08
C MET A 62 9.90 -13.74 -16.79
N VAL A 63 8.71 -14.18 -16.37
CA VAL A 63 8.42 -15.61 -16.19
C VAL A 63 8.49 -16.34 -17.54
N GLY A 64 7.93 -15.76 -18.60
CA GLY A 64 8.02 -16.33 -19.95
C GLY A 64 9.46 -16.51 -20.43
N ASP A 65 10.32 -15.53 -20.22
CA ASP A 65 11.72 -15.62 -20.61
C ASP A 65 12.49 -16.58 -19.71
N SER A 66 12.23 -16.61 -18.41
CA SER A 66 12.82 -17.61 -17.52
C SER A 66 12.45 -19.04 -17.92
N ILE A 67 11.20 -19.29 -18.32
CA ILE A 67 10.74 -20.61 -18.79
C ILE A 67 11.49 -21.02 -20.07
N LYS A 68 11.67 -20.10 -21.03
CA LYS A 68 12.48 -20.35 -22.24
C LYS A 68 13.93 -20.67 -21.93
N HIS A 69 14.46 -20.13 -20.83
CA HIS A 69 15.84 -20.36 -20.37
C HIS A 69 16.01 -21.59 -19.47
N THR A 70 14.92 -22.23 -19.00
CA THR A 70 14.95 -23.25 -17.94
C THR A 70 14.26 -24.55 -18.32
N GLU A 71 14.52 -25.12 -19.49
CA GLU A 71 14.21 -26.54 -19.79
C GLU A 71 15.04 -27.53 -18.92
N GLY A 72 15.11 -27.30 -17.60
CA GLY A 72 15.85 -28.10 -16.63
C GLY A 72 15.55 -27.63 -15.20
N ASP A 73 14.77 -28.44 -14.50
CA ASP A 73 14.50 -28.49 -13.05
C ASP A 73 13.77 -27.32 -12.36
N LYS A 74 12.63 -27.68 -11.76
CA LYS A 74 11.75 -26.82 -10.95
C LYS A 74 11.90 -27.19 -9.47
N SER A 75 12.35 -26.23 -8.66
CA SER A 75 12.17 -26.28 -7.21
C SER A 75 11.31 -25.09 -6.76
N VAL A 76 10.12 -25.40 -6.23
CA VAL A 76 9.15 -24.41 -5.76
C VAL A 76 9.37 -24.18 -4.27
N VAL A 77 9.78 -22.97 -3.89
CA VAL A 77 9.94 -22.58 -2.48
C VAL A 77 8.59 -22.17 -1.91
N ALA A 78 8.23 -22.76 -0.76
CA ALA A 78 6.95 -22.60 -0.10
C ALA A 78 6.69 -21.17 0.43
N ALA A 79 5.45 -20.71 0.29
CA ALA A 79 4.99 -19.41 0.76
C ALA A 79 5.02 -19.29 2.29
N ARG A 80 5.60 -18.19 2.79
CA ARG A 80 5.60 -17.87 4.23
C ARG A 80 4.21 -17.42 4.67
N LYS A 81 3.72 -17.99 5.78
CA LYS A 81 2.42 -17.64 6.38
C LYS A 81 2.47 -16.24 6.99
N PRO A 82 1.39 -15.45 6.89
CA PRO A 82 1.31 -14.13 7.52
C PRO A 82 1.29 -14.27 9.05
N THR A 83 2.12 -13.47 9.71
CA THR A 83 2.19 -13.40 11.18
C THR A 83 1.01 -12.60 11.73
N ASP A 84 0.30 -13.16 12.72
CA ASP A 84 -0.79 -12.46 13.42
C ASP A 84 -0.23 -11.41 14.37
N VAL A 85 -0.69 -10.17 14.26
CA VAL A 85 -0.21 -9.04 15.05
C VAL A 85 -1.37 -8.47 15.85
N ARG A 86 -1.66 -9.06 17.02
CA ARG A 86 -2.72 -8.59 17.91
C ARG A 86 -2.22 -8.35 19.33
N HIS A 87 -1.87 -7.10 19.63
CA HIS A 87 -2.33 -6.40 20.83
C HIS A 87 -2.02 -4.90 20.71
N ILE A 88 -2.98 -4.16 20.15
CA ILE A 88 -2.97 -2.70 20.12
C ILE A 88 -4.16 -2.25 20.96
N MET A 89 -3.90 -1.90 22.23
CA MET A 89 -4.88 -1.23 23.09
C MET A 89 -4.95 0.24 22.68
N ALA A 90 -5.97 0.59 21.88
CA ALA A 90 -6.29 1.97 21.52
C ALA A 90 -7.21 2.59 22.59
N PRO A 91 -7.15 3.91 22.84
CA PRO A 91 -8.06 4.57 23.76
C PRO A 91 -9.53 4.47 23.29
N LEU A 92 -10.45 4.50 24.26
CA LEU A 92 -11.86 4.08 24.12
C LEU A 92 -12.70 4.90 23.10
N GLN A 93 -12.33 6.15 22.82
CA GLN A 93 -13.04 6.98 21.84
C GLN A 93 -12.13 7.37 20.68
N ARG A 94 -12.46 6.83 19.50
CA ARG A 94 -11.85 7.21 18.22
C ARG A 94 -12.49 8.52 17.74
N PRO A 95 -11.69 9.57 17.43
CA PRO A 95 -12.20 10.78 16.80
C PRO A 95 -12.90 10.48 15.46
N PRO A 96 -13.81 11.34 15.00
CA PRO A 96 -14.50 11.14 13.73
C PRO A 96 -13.54 10.92 12.56
N ARG A 97 -13.86 9.96 11.68
CA ARG A 97 -13.02 9.57 10.54
C ARG A 97 -12.61 10.76 9.66
N GLN A 98 -13.51 11.72 9.47
CA GLN A 98 -13.25 12.90 8.64
C GLN A 98 -12.21 13.84 9.25
N ASP A 99 -12.18 13.99 10.57
CA ASP A 99 -11.26 14.91 11.24
C ASP A 99 -9.82 14.37 11.19
N ILE A 100 -9.64 13.06 11.35
CA ILE A 100 -8.33 12.39 11.21
C ILE A 100 -7.79 12.55 9.78
N ILE A 101 -8.67 12.45 8.77
CA ILE A 101 -8.29 12.64 7.37
C ILE A 101 -7.94 14.12 7.10
N LYS A 102 -8.71 15.07 7.63
CA LYS A 102 -8.42 16.50 7.50
C LYS A 102 -7.08 16.87 8.14
N GLU A 103 -6.82 16.40 9.37
CA GLU A 103 -5.54 16.62 10.05
C GLU A 103 -4.38 16.07 9.22
N ARG A 104 -4.52 14.87 8.66
CA ARG A 104 -3.52 14.29 7.75
C ARG A 104 -3.27 15.14 6.51
N ILE A 105 -4.32 15.62 5.85
CA ILE A 105 -4.20 16.46 4.64
C ILE A 105 -3.53 17.80 4.99
N LEU A 106 -3.90 18.42 6.12
CA LEU A 106 -3.31 19.67 6.60
C LEU A 106 -1.82 19.53 6.91
N LEU A 107 -1.42 18.42 7.53
CA LEU A 107 -0.03 18.12 7.88
C LEU A 107 0.79 17.56 6.70
N SER A 108 0.15 17.27 5.56
CA SER A 108 0.85 16.81 4.36
C SER A 108 1.76 17.91 3.81
N ARG A 109 3.07 17.63 3.74
CA ARG A 109 4.06 18.52 3.13
C ARG A 109 3.83 18.74 1.64
N PHE A 110 3.16 17.80 0.98
CA PHE A 110 2.81 17.89 -0.44
C PHE A 110 1.34 18.30 -0.54
N LYS A 111 1.09 19.61 -0.67
CA LYS A 111 -0.22 20.13 -1.05
C LYS A 111 -0.42 19.87 -2.53
N THR A 112 -1.50 19.20 -2.90
CA THR A 112 -1.86 19.09 -4.32
C THR A 112 -2.43 20.43 -4.77
N LYS A 113 -2.08 20.90 -5.99
CA LYS A 113 -2.59 22.15 -6.60
C LYS A 113 -4.12 22.29 -6.65
N LYS A 114 -4.86 21.25 -6.28
CA LYS A 114 -6.33 21.25 -6.19
C LYS A 114 -6.88 21.95 -4.95
N ASP A 115 -6.02 22.22 -3.96
CA ASP A 115 -6.41 22.80 -2.66
C ASP A 115 -6.17 24.34 -2.60
N SER A 116 -5.87 24.97 -3.74
CA SER A 116 -5.60 26.41 -3.87
C SER A 116 -6.64 27.09 -4.77
N ILE A 117 -7.91 27.06 -4.34
CA ILE A 117 -8.97 27.97 -4.80
C ILE A 117 -9.58 28.59 -3.56
#